data_AF-A0A8S4QJJ3-F1
#
_entry.id   AF-A0A8S4QJJ3-F1
#
_cell.length_a   1.000
_cell.length_b   1.000
_cell.length_c   1.000
_cell.angle_alpha   90.00
_cell.angle_beta   90.00
_cell.angle_gamma   90.00
#
_symmetry.space_group_name_H-M   'P 1'
#
loop_
_entity.id
_entity.type
_entity.pdbx_description
1 polymer ?
#
loop_
_entity_poly.entity_id
_entity_poly.type
_entity_poly.pdbx_seq_one_letter_code
_entity_poly.pdbx_strand_id
1 'polypeptide(L)'
;TVWDATCVDTLAASHLPSTSQKAAAAAESAQMLKRRKYSVIWNDYVFAALAFETLGPKSSDTKNFINIVSQKLVLTSGDPRAGAYLAQRLSSNSKGQKRQHFGYDAHK
;
A
#
# COMPACT_ATOMS: atom_id res chain seq x y z
N THR A 1 -11.53 -1.74 16.04
CA THR A 1 -11.02 -2.16 14.71
C THR A 1 -9.92 -3.16 14.91
N VAL A 2 -10.00 -4.32 14.25
CA VAL A 2 -8.96 -5.35 14.26
C VAL A 2 -8.24 -5.28 12.92
N TRP A 3 -6.93 -5.44 12.91
CA TRP A 3 -6.14 -5.37 11.69
C TRP A 3 -5.05 -6.43 11.71
N ASP A 4 -4.74 -6.93 10.52
CA ASP A 4 -3.63 -7.84 10.27
C ASP A 4 -2.85 -7.32 9.07
N ALA A 5 -1.52 -7.35 9.16
CA ALA A 5 -0.64 -6.77 8.16
C ALA A 5 0.18 -7.86 7.46
N THR A 6 0.30 -7.74 6.14
CA THR A 6 1.08 -8.65 5.31
C THR A 6 1.84 -7.87 4.24
N CYS A 7 3.08 -8.28 3.99
CA CYS A 7 3.90 -7.78 2.89
C CYS A 7 4.21 -8.95 1.96
N VAL A 8 3.79 -8.86 0.70
CA VAL A 8 4.01 -9.90 -0.31
C VAL A 8 5.13 -9.50 -1.26
N ASP A 9 5.90 -10.48 -1.72
CA ASP A 9 6.98 -10.23 -2.66
C ASP A 9 6.43 -9.94 -4.08
N THR A 10 6.67 -8.72 -4.54
CA THR A 10 6.27 -8.25 -5.88
C THR A 10 6.88 -9.10 -7.00
N LEU A 11 8.09 -9.64 -6.78
CA LEU A 11 8.90 -10.34 -7.78
C LEU A 11 8.85 -11.87 -7.63
N ALA A 12 8.07 -12.39 -6.68
CA ALA A 12 7.87 -13.83 -6.58
C ALA A 12 7.28 -14.38 -7.89
N ALA A 13 7.81 -15.52 -8.36
CA ALA A 13 7.40 -16.12 -9.63
C ALA A 13 5.88 -16.36 -9.73
N SER A 14 5.22 -16.68 -8.61
CA SER A 14 3.77 -16.85 -8.52
C SER A 14 2.97 -15.55 -8.65
N HIS A 15 3.60 -14.39 -8.41
CA HIS A 15 2.95 -13.07 -8.47
C HIS A 15 3.28 -12.32 -9.76
N LEU A 16 4.45 -12.57 -10.36
CA LEU A 16 4.94 -11.91 -11.59
C LEU A 16 3.92 -11.80 -12.72
N PRO A 17 3.11 -12.84 -13.07
CA PRO A 17 2.12 -12.71 -14.14
C PRO A 17 1.14 -11.56 -13.90
N SER A 18 0.80 -11.30 -12.64
CA SER A 18 -0.15 -10.25 -12.25
C SER A 18 0.52 -8.91 -11.93
N THR A 19 1.65 -8.93 -11.22
CA THR A 19 2.34 -7.71 -10.77
C THR A 19 3.06 -6.98 -11.90
N SER A 20 3.47 -7.69 -12.95
CA SER A 20 4.01 -7.09 -14.18
C SER A 20 2.98 -6.28 -14.96
N GLN A 21 1.70 -6.61 -14.85
CA GLN A 21 0.62 -5.95 -15.57
C GLN A 21 -0.06 -4.86 -14.74
N LYS A 22 -0.13 -5.03 -13.42
CA LYS A 22 -0.85 -4.14 -12.52
C LYS A 22 -0.15 -4.01 -11.17
N ALA A 23 0.22 -2.78 -10.83
CA ALA A 23 0.73 -2.47 -9.50
C ALA A 23 -0.28 -2.85 -8.40
N ALA A 24 0.21 -3.35 -7.27
CA ALA A 24 -0.60 -3.84 -6.15
C ALA A 24 -1.40 -5.12 -6.43
N ALA A 25 -1.25 -5.80 -7.58
CA ALA A 25 -2.01 -7.02 -7.88
C ALA A 25 -1.80 -8.13 -6.83
N ALA A 26 -0.57 -8.32 -6.34
CA ALA A 26 -0.28 -9.29 -5.29
C ALA A 26 -0.82 -8.81 -3.94
N ALA A 27 -0.71 -7.51 -3.62
CA ALA A 27 -1.29 -6.96 -2.40
C ALA A 27 -2.83 -7.08 -2.36
N GLU A 28 -3.53 -6.80 -3.45
CA GLU A 28 -4.99 -6.97 -3.52
C GLU A 28 -5.37 -8.45 -3.30
N SER A 29 -4.63 -9.37 -3.90
CA SER A 29 -4.83 -10.81 -3.71
C SER A 29 -4.62 -11.21 -2.24
N ALA A 30 -3.56 -10.71 -1.60
CA ALA A 30 -3.26 -10.96 -0.20
C ALA A 30 -4.33 -10.38 0.74
N GLN A 31 -4.84 -9.17 0.45
CA GLN A 31 -5.98 -8.58 1.15
C GLN A 31 -7.20 -9.50 1.10
N MET A 32 -7.57 -9.98 -0.10
CA MET A 32 -8.73 -10.86 -0.27
C MET A 32 -8.59 -12.17 0.52
N LEU A 33 -7.38 -12.75 0.55
CA LEU A 33 -7.10 -13.95 1.33
C LEU A 33 -7.23 -13.70 2.84
N LYS A 34 -6.71 -12.58 3.35
CA LYS A 34 -6.87 -12.19 4.76
C LYS A 34 -8.33 -11.94 5.11
N ARG A 35 -9.06 -11.23 4.26
CA ARG A 35 -10.51 -11.03 4.39
C ARG A 35 -11.25 -12.37 4.50
N ARG A 36 -10.98 -13.30 3.60
CA ARG A 36 -11.58 -14.64 3.63
C ARG A 36 -11.20 -15.42 4.90
N LYS A 37 -9.93 -15.34 5.34
CA LYS A 37 -9.44 -16.02 6.56
C LYS A 37 -10.17 -15.54 7.82
N TYR A 38 -10.44 -14.25 7.91
CA TYR A 38 -11.07 -13.61 9.07
C TYR A 38 -12.56 -13.34 8.88
N SER A 39 -13.23 -14.03 7.95
CA SER A 39 -14.66 -13.82 7.70
C SER A 39 -15.55 -14.11 8.91
N VAL A 40 -15.12 -15.04 9.77
CA VAL A 40 -15.87 -15.44 10.97
C VAL A 40 -16.01 -14.33 12.02
N ILE A 41 -15.12 -13.33 12.02
CA ILE A 41 -15.16 -12.21 12.98
C ILE A 41 -15.80 -10.95 12.40
N TRP A 42 -16.28 -10.99 11.15
CA TRP A 42 -16.84 -9.80 10.48
C TRP A 42 -18.12 -9.27 11.11
N ASN A 43 -18.91 -10.12 11.75
CA ASN A 43 -20.16 -9.71 12.39
C ASN A 43 -19.91 -8.83 13.62
N ASP A 44 -18.80 -9.06 14.32
CA ASP A 44 -18.50 -8.40 15.60
C ASP A 44 -17.44 -7.30 15.45
N TYR A 45 -16.63 -7.34 14.38
CA TYR A 45 -15.50 -6.43 14.22
C TYR A 45 -15.36 -5.89 12.79
N VAL A 46 -15.09 -4.59 12.71
CA VAL A 46 -14.52 -3.97 11.51
C VAL A 46 -13.08 -4.44 11.36
N PHE A 47 -12.84 -5.30 10.37
CA PHE A 47 -11.53 -5.87 10.05
C PHE A 47 -10.87 -5.14 8.87
N ALA A 48 -9.61 -4.73 9.03
CA ALA A 48 -8.79 -4.14 7.97
C ALA A 48 -7.64 -5.09 7.59
N ALA A 49 -7.64 -5.58 6.35
CA ALA A 49 -6.57 -6.40 5.79
C ALA A 49 -5.50 -5.52 5.16
N LEU A 50 -4.42 -5.22 5.90
CA LEU A 50 -3.36 -4.33 5.44
C LEU A 50 -2.35 -5.11 4.60
N ALA A 51 -2.52 -5.10 3.27
CA ALA A 51 -1.59 -5.73 2.34
C ALA A 51 -0.71 -4.71 1.59
N PHE A 52 0.58 -5.03 1.51
CA PHE A 52 1.65 -4.28 0.83
C PHE A 52 2.43 -5.21 -0.10
N GLU A 53 3.00 -4.65 -1.17
CA GLU A 53 4.02 -5.28 -2.00
C GLU A 53 5.40 -4.77 -1.59
N THR A 54 6.42 -5.62 -1.70
CA THR A 54 7.82 -5.29 -1.35
C THR A 54 8.36 -4.07 -2.11
N LEU A 55 7.88 -3.79 -3.32
CA LEU A 55 8.30 -2.62 -4.12
C LEU A 55 7.47 -1.36 -3.84
N GLY A 56 6.56 -1.40 -2.87
CA GLY A 56 5.84 -0.23 -2.36
C GLY A 56 4.34 -0.11 -2.71
N PRO A 57 3.79 -0.74 -3.77
CA PRO A 57 2.34 -0.75 -3.97
C PRO A 57 1.61 -1.34 -2.76
N LYS A 58 0.38 -0.89 -2.53
CA LYS A 58 -0.46 -1.36 -1.43
C LYS A 58 -1.89 -1.54 -1.91
N SER A 59 -2.58 -2.47 -1.27
CA SER A 59 -3.97 -2.80 -1.58
C SER A 59 -4.94 -1.66 -1.28
N SER A 60 -6.15 -1.76 -1.83
CA SER A 60 -7.26 -0.83 -1.65
C SER A 60 -7.67 -0.65 -0.19
N ASP A 61 -7.78 -1.72 0.60
CA ASP A 61 -8.09 -1.63 2.02
C ASP A 61 -7.00 -0.90 2.78
N THR A 62 -5.74 -1.19 2.49
CA THR A 62 -4.62 -0.50 3.14
C THR A 62 -4.69 1.00 2.88
N LYS A 63 -4.98 1.42 1.64
CA LYS A 63 -5.12 2.84 1.29
C LYS A 63 -6.28 3.47 2.07
N ASN A 64 -7.44 2.82 2.11
CA ASN A 64 -8.61 3.30 2.83
C ASN A 64 -8.34 3.42 4.34
N PHE A 65 -7.70 2.41 4.94
CA PHE A 65 -7.33 2.43 6.35
C PHE A 65 -6.36 3.57 6.67
N ILE A 66 -5.29 3.73 5.86
CA ILE A 66 -4.32 4.83 6.03
C ILE A 66 -5.01 6.19 5.93
N ASN A 67 -5.95 6.37 5.00
CA ASN A 67 -6.69 7.63 4.86
C ASN A 67 -7.52 7.93 6.11
N ILE A 68 -8.26 6.95 6.63
CA ILE A 68 -9.06 7.10 7.86
C ILE A 68 -8.15 7.46 9.05
N VAL A 69 -7.03 6.75 9.21
CA VAL A 69 -6.07 7.03 10.30
C VAL A 69 -5.44 8.42 10.12
N SER A 70 -5.08 8.79 8.90
CA SER A 70 -4.50 10.10 8.59
C SER A 70 -5.44 11.24 8.96
N GLN A 71 -6.72 11.13 8.60
CA GLN A 71 -7.74 12.12 8.96
C GLN A 71 -7.91 12.22 10.47
N LYS A 72 -8.00 11.07 11.16
CA LYS A 72 -8.10 11.04 12.62
C LYS A 72 -6.88 11.68 13.29
N LEU A 73 -5.68 11.38 12.81
CA LEU A 73 -4.44 11.98 13.33
C LEU A 73 -4.45 13.49 13.19
N VAL A 74 -4.85 14.02 12.04
CA VAL A 74 -4.95 15.48 11.83
C VAL A 74 -5.95 16.09 12.82
N LEU A 75 -7.13 15.49 12.97
CA LEU A 75 -8.16 15.99 13.89
C LEU A 75 -7.71 15.95 15.36
N THR A 76 -7.04 14.87 15.80
CA THR A 76 -6.64 14.70 17.20
C THR A 76 -5.39 15.48 17.58
N SER A 77 -4.45 15.67 16.64
CA SER A 77 -3.19 16.38 16.90
C SER A 77 -3.27 17.88 16.63
N GLY A 78 -4.22 18.32 15.80
CA GLY A 78 -4.28 19.67 15.27
C GLY A 78 -3.22 19.98 14.20
N ASP A 79 -2.29 19.06 13.89
CA ASP A 79 -1.28 19.25 12.85
C ASP A 79 -1.81 18.76 11.49
N PRO A 80 -2.03 19.66 10.50
CA PRO A 80 -2.48 19.27 9.16
C PRO A 80 -1.50 18.36 8.42
N ARG A 81 -0.24 18.25 8.87
CA ARG A 81 0.79 17.40 8.26
C ARG A 81 0.87 16.00 8.85
N ALA A 82 0.15 15.72 9.95
CA ALA A 82 0.22 14.43 10.64
C ALA A 82 -0.03 13.23 9.71
N GLY A 83 -1.01 13.35 8.80
CA GLY A 83 -1.29 12.33 7.79
C GLY A 83 -0.15 12.13 6.78
N ALA A 84 0.51 13.21 6.37
CA ALA A 84 1.65 13.12 5.45
C ALA A 84 2.86 12.43 6.10
N TYR A 85 3.11 12.69 7.39
CA TYR A 85 4.16 12.00 8.13
C TYR A 85 3.88 10.51 8.30
N LEU A 86 2.62 10.11 8.47
CA LEU A 86 2.23 8.70 8.48
C LEU A 86 2.49 8.07 7.12
N ALA A 87 2.02 8.69 6.04
CA ALA A 87 2.23 8.18 4.69
C ALA A 87 3.73 8.00 4.37
N GLN A 88 4.57 8.98 4.76
CA GLN A 88 6.02 8.92 4.57
C GLN A 88 6.66 7.76 5.33
N ARG A 89 6.21 7.44 6.55
CA ARG A 89 6.73 6.30 7.32
C ARG A 89 6.33 4.96 6.72
N LEU A 90 5.15 4.90 6.11
CA LEU A 90 4.62 3.67 5.51
C LEU A 90 5.10 3.42 4.08
N SER A 91 5.51 4.46 3.36
CA SER A 91 6.28 4.30 2.13
C SER A 91 7.76 4.24 2.49
N SER A 92 8.40 3.07 2.42
CA SER A 92 9.86 3.02 2.38
C SER A 92 10.34 4.05 1.36
N ASN A 93 11.14 5.02 1.82
CA ASN A 93 11.39 6.30 1.15
C ASN A 93 11.88 6.14 -0.31
N SER A 94 10.98 6.13 -1.29
CA SER A 94 11.30 6.21 -2.72
C SER A 94 11.05 7.60 -3.31
N LYS A 95 11.11 8.65 -2.48
CA LYS A 95 11.27 10.02 -3.00
C LYS A 95 12.69 10.19 -3.52
N GLY A 96 12.95 9.65 -4.71
CA GLY A 96 14.31 9.59 -5.26
C GLY A 96 14.42 9.10 -6.69
N GLN A 97 13.52 9.48 -7.59
CA GLN A 97 13.86 9.45 -9.02
C GLN A 97 13.03 10.47 -9.80
N LYS A 98 13.49 11.72 -9.78
CA LYS A 98 13.24 12.61 -10.93
C LYS A 98 13.82 11.88 -12.14
N ARG A 99 12.97 11.51 -13.10
CA ARG A 99 13.43 11.06 -14.42
C ARG A 99 14.18 12.25 -15.04
N GLN A 100 15.50 12.25 -14.95
CA GLN A 100 16.29 13.06 -15.88
C GLN A 100 16.06 12.43 -17.26
N HIS A 101 15.40 13.17 -18.14
CA HIS A 101 15.42 12.88 -19.56
C HIS A 101 16.86 13.13 -20.02
N PHE A 102 17.64 12.07 -20.22
CA PHE A 102 18.86 12.15 -21.02
C PHE A 102 18.42 11.96 -22.48
N GLY A 103 18.28 13.08 -23.19
CA GLY A 103 18.18 13.07 -24.65
C GLY A 103 19.55 12.68 -25.21
N TYR A 104 19.58 11.62 -26.01
CA TYR A 104 20.72 11.34 -26.88
C TYR A 104 20.53 12.13 -28.17
N ASP A 105 21.43 13.10 -28.40
CA ASP A 105 21.63 13.69 -29.73
C ASP A 105 22.22 12.63 -30.65
N ALA A 106 21.47 12.24 -31.68
CA ALA A 106 21.97 11.48 -32.80
C ALA A 106 22.31 12.46 -33.92
N HIS A 107 23.60 12.68 -34.12
CA HIS A 107 24.16 13.34 -35.29
C HIS A 107 23.57 12.76 -36.59
N LYS A 108 23.04 13.65 -37.44
CA LYS A 108 23.02 13.51 -38.89
C LYS A 108 23.60 14.77 -39.49
#